data_AF-A0A0T1WTD1-F1
#
_entry.id   AF-A0A0T1WTD1-F1
#
_cell.length_a   1.000
_cell.length_b   1.000
_cell.length_c   1.000
_cell.angle_alpha   90.00
_cell.angle_beta   90.00
_cell.angle_gamma   90.00
#
_symmetry.space_group_name_H-M   'P 1'
#
loop_
_entity.id
_entity.type
_entity.pdbx_description
1 polymer ?
#
loop_
_entity_poly.entity_id
_entity_poly.type
_entity_poly.pdbx_seq_one_letter_code
_entity_poly.pdbx_strand_id
1 'polypeptide(L)'
;MTADTIIRARIDSVTKQKAVAALEAMGLSVSDAIRLLMLRIAEEKRLPFELKVPETAEMPALERPTRRLDSGEDLFHDLEH
;
A
#
# COMPACT_ATOMS: atom_id res chain seq x y z
N MET A 1 -18.73 -6.48 15.90
CA MET A 1 -18.63 -5.15 15.29
C MET A 1 -19.43 -5.17 14.01
N THR A 2 -20.49 -4.36 13.92
CA THR A 2 -21.27 -4.21 12.69
C THR A 2 -20.46 -3.41 11.68
N ALA A 3 -20.31 -3.91 10.46
CA ALA A 3 -19.72 -3.13 9.38
C ALA A 3 -20.67 -1.98 9.03
N ASP A 4 -20.33 -0.74 9.40
CA ASP A 4 -21.15 0.44 9.13
C ASP A 4 -20.78 1.13 7.80
N THR A 5 -19.52 0.95 7.38
CA THR A 5 -18.94 1.62 6.22
C THR A 5 -18.94 0.72 4.98
N ILE A 6 -19.27 1.29 3.82
CA ILE A 6 -19.37 0.58 2.53
C ILE A 6 -18.19 0.93 1.63
N ILE A 7 -17.55 -0.08 1.05
CA ILE A 7 -16.52 0.09 0.02
C ILE A 7 -17.15 -0.05 -1.37
N ARG A 8 -16.92 0.94 -2.25
CA ARG A 8 -17.36 0.92 -3.66
C ARG A 8 -16.15 1.16 -4.56
N ALA A 9 -15.87 0.22 -5.46
CA ALA A 9 -14.80 0.33 -6.44
C ALA A 9 -15.33 -0.03 -7.84
N ARG A 10 -14.79 0.63 -8.87
CA ARG A 10 -15.08 0.28 -10.27
C ARG A 10 -14.18 -0.86 -10.70
N ILE A 11 -14.75 -1.83 -11.40
CA ILE A 11 -14.06 -2.98 -11.99
C ILE A 11 -14.80 -3.35 -13.27
N ASP A 12 -14.10 -3.85 -14.28
CA ASP A 12 -14.76 -4.37 -15.47
C ASP A 12 -15.53 -5.66 -15.16
N SER A 13 -16.54 -5.94 -15.98
CA SER A 13 -17.45 -7.06 -15.76
C SER A 13 -16.75 -8.42 -15.87
N VAL A 14 -15.78 -8.56 -16.77
CA VAL A 14 -15.07 -9.83 -17.01
C VAL A 14 -14.19 -10.18 -15.83
N THR A 15 -13.41 -9.23 -15.32
CA THR A 15 -12.59 -9.42 -14.13
C THR A 15 -13.44 -9.70 -12.91
N LYS A 16 -14.57 -8.98 -12.73
CA LYS A 16 -15.52 -9.26 -11.64
C LYS A 16 -16.01 -10.71 -11.68
N GLN A 17 -16.46 -11.21 -12.83
CA GLN A 17 -16.98 -12.57 -12.96
C GLN A 17 -15.92 -13.62 -12.62
N LYS A 18 -14.70 -13.48 -13.15
CA LYS A 18 -13.58 -14.39 -12.86
C LYS A 18 -13.22 -14.40 -11.39
N ALA A 19 -13.13 -13.22 -10.77
CA ALA A 19 -12.79 -13.10 -9.35
C ALA A 19 -13.87 -13.72 -8.45
N VAL A 20 -15.15 -13.49 -8.75
CA VAL A 20 -16.27 -14.07 -8.01
C VAL A 20 -16.23 -15.60 -8.08
N ALA A 21 -16.11 -16.17 -9.29
CA ALA A 21 -16.05 -17.63 -9.45
C ALA A 21 -14.86 -18.26 -8.71
N ALA A 22 -13.69 -17.60 -8.72
CA ALA A 22 -12.52 -18.07 -7.98
C ALA A 22 -12.73 -18.01 -6.46
N LEU A 23 -13.33 -16.93 -5.95
CA LEU A 23 -13.64 -16.77 -4.52
C LEU A 23 -14.70 -17.79 -4.04
N GLU A 24 -15.73 -18.02 -4.84
CA GLU A 24 -16.77 -19.02 -4.55
C GLU A 24 -16.19 -20.44 -4.51
N ALA A 25 -15.27 -20.77 -5.42
CA ALA A 25 -14.55 -22.05 -5.39
C ALA A 25 -13.69 -22.24 -4.13
N MET A 26 -13.28 -21.14 -3.48
CA MET A 26 -12.59 -21.14 -2.19
C MET A 26 -13.53 -21.05 -0.98
N GLY A 27 -14.85 -20.99 -1.20
CA GLY A 27 -15.85 -20.83 -0.14
C GLY A 27 -15.88 -19.44 0.50
N LEU A 28 -15.40 -18.42 -0.22
CA LEU A 28 -15.31 -17.03 0.26
C LEU A 28 -16.28 -16.14 -0.51
N SER A 29 -16.95 -15.23 0.20
CA SER A 29 -17.66 -14.13 -0.45
C SER A 29 -16.70 -13.01 -0.86
N VAL A 30 -17.10 -12.18 -1.82
CA VAL A 30 -16.35 -10.96 -2.19
C VAL A 30 -16.15 -10.05 -0.97
N SER A 31 -17.17 -9.93 -0.12
CA SER A 31 -17.10 -9.13 1.10
C SER A 31 -16.10 -9.69 2.12
N ASP A 32 -15.96 -11.01 2.23
CA ASP A 32 -14.95 -11.64 3.09
C ASP A 32 -13.55 -11.35 2.58
N ALA A 33 -13.33 -11.53 1.28
CA ALA A 33 -12.03 -11.26 0.66
C ALA A 33 -11.60 -9.80 0.83
N ILE A 34 -12.51 -8.84 0.61
CA ILE A 34 -12.22 -7.41 0.79
C ILE A 34 -11.92 -7.11 2.27
N ARG A 35 -12.69 -7.65 3.22
CA ARG A 35 -12.44 -7.43 4.66
C ARG A 35 -11.08 -7.97 5.10
N LEU A 36 -10.72 -9.17 4.66
CA LEU A 36 -9.42 -9.78 4.96
C LEU A 36 -8.26 -8.97 4.37
N LEU A 37 -8.42 -8.49 3.13
CA LEU A 37 -7.44 -7.62 2.47
C LEU A 37 -7.23 -6.33 3.28
N MET A 38 -8.30 -5.65 3.66
CA MET A 38 -8.22 -4.40 4.44
C MET A 38 -7.57 -4.61 5.81
N LEU A 39 -7.90 -5.72 6.48
CA LEU A 39 -7.29 -6.07 7.77
C LEU A 39 -5.77 -6.26 7.63
N ARG A 40 -5.34 -7.05 6.64
CA ARG A 40 -3.91 -7.30 6.40
C ARG A 40 -3.14 -6.02 6.05
N ILE A 41 -3.74 -5.13 5.25
CA ILE A 41 -3.14 -3.83 4.93
C ILE A 41 -2.99 -2.97 6.19
N ALA A 42 -4.02 -2.93 7.04
CA ALA A 42 -4.00 -2.14 8.27
C ALA A 42 -2.93 -2.64 9.26
N GLU A 43 -2.77 -3.96 9.38
CA GLU A 43 -1.81 -4.59 10.31
C GLU A 43 -0.38 -4.55 9.78
N GLU A 44 -0.17 -4.94 8.52
CA GLU A 44 1.18 -5.14 7.97
C GLU A 44 1.72 -3.94 7.21
N LYS A 45 0.90 -2.91 6.95
CA LYS A 45 1.25 -1.71 6.18
C LYS A 45 1.83 -2.02 4.78
N ARG A 46 1.43 -3.16 4.21
CA ARG A 46 1.81 -3.61 2.87
C ARG A 46 0.68 -4.39 2.22
N LEU A 47 0.72 -4.50 0.89
CA LEU A 47 -0.19 -5.38 0.18
C LEU A 47 0.24 -6.85 0.31
N PRO A 48 -0.70 -7.80 0.27
CA PRO A 48 -0.41 -9.23 0.38
C PRO A 48 0.15 -9.84 -0.91
N PHE A 49 0.47 -9.00 -1.89
CA PHE A 49 1.12 -9.38 -3.15
C PHE A 49 2.17 -8.32 -3.49
N GLU A 50 3.18 -8.71 -4.26
CA GLU A 50 4.20 -7.80 -4.74
C GLU A 50 3.59 -6.82 -5.74
N LEU A 51 3.67 -5.53 -5.43
CA LEU A 51 3.38 -4.49 -6.40
C LEU A 51 4.56 -4.38 -7.36
N LYS A 52 4.39 -4.90 -8.56
CA LYS A 52 5.23 -4.51 -9.70
C LYS A 52 4.84 -3.09 -10.08
N VAL A 53 5.45 -2.10 -9.42
CA VAL A 53 5.35 -0.72 -9.85
C VAL A 53 6.06 -0.67 -11.21
N PRO A 54 5.38 -0.30 -12.32
CA PRO A 54 6.10 0.03 -13.54
C PRO A 54 7.14 1.10 -13.16
N GLU A 55 8.35 0.99 -13.67
CA GLU A 55 9.59 1.67 -13.28
C GLU A 55 9.57 3.21 -13.40
N THR A 56 8.41 3.84 -13.33
CA THR A 56 8.15 5.26 -13.61
C THR A 56 7.60 6.04 -12.43
N ALA A 57 7.51 5.42 -11.25
CA ALA A 57 7.35 6.13 -10.00
C ALA A 57 8.62 5.95 -9.18
N GLU A 58 9.72 6.52 -9.69
CA GLU A 58 10.78 7.00 -8.84
C GLU A 58 10.11 7.91 -7.79
N MET A 59 9.82 7.35 -6.61
CA MET A 59 9.81 8.20 -5.42
C MET A 59 11.15 8.93 -5.49
N PRO A 60 11.22 10.27 -5.45
CA PRO A 60 12.51 10.92 -5.39
C PRO A 60 13.21 10.28 -4.21
N ALA A 61 14.23 9.47 -4.51
CA ALA A 61 15.16 9.03 -3.50
C ALA A 61 15.55 10.34 -2.86
N LEU A 62 15.19 10.52 -1.58
CA LEU A 62 15.69 11.64 -0.82
C LEU A 62 17.20 11.50 -0.92
N GLU A 63 17.81 12.24 -1.85
CA GLU A 63 19.22 12.47 -1.91
C GLU A 63 19.51 13.17 -0.60
N ARG A 64 19.74 12.38 0.45
CA ARG A 64 20.39 12.87 1.64
C ARG A 64 21.81 13.15 1.14
N PRO A 65 22.24 14.42 1.00
CA PRO A 65 23.61 14.68 0.65
C PRO A 65 24.43 14.05 1.76
N THR A 66 25.13 12.95 1.46
CA THR A 66 26.11 12.36 2.36
C THR A 66 27.38 13.20 2.25
N ARG A 67 27.26 14.50 2.54
CA ARG A 67 28.43 15.27 2.95
C ARG A 67 28.80 14.70 4.32
N ARG A 68 30.02 14.15 4.40
CA ARG A 68 30.62 13.75 5.67
C ARG A 68 30.68 15.02 6.52
N LEU A 69 29.82 15.10 7.53
CA LEU A 69 29.88 16.18 8.52
C LEU A 69 30.92 15.71 9.54
N ASP A 70 32.11 16.28 9.46
CA ASP A 70 33.25 15.87 10.28
C ASP A 70 33.14 16.38 11.73
N SER A 71 32.08 17.14 12.08
CA SER A 71 31.75 17.52 13.45
C SER A 71 30.27 17.86 13.63
N GLY A 72 29.74 17.58 14.82
CA GLY A 72 28.33 17.79 15.15
C GLY A 72 27.90 19.26 15.18
N GLU A 73 28.85 20.20 15.25
CA GLU A 73 28.60 21.65 15.24
C GLU A 73 28.13 22.15 13.87
N ASP A 74 28.59 21.53 12.77
CA ASP A 74 28.17 21.86 11.40
C ASP A 74 26.69 21.52 11.13
N LEU A 75 26.11 20.58 11.91
CA LEU A 75 24.72 20.17 11.73
C LEU A 75 23.73 21.20 12.31
N PHE A 76 24.12 21.91 13.37
CA PHE A 76 23.24 22.91 14.01
C PHE A 76 23.18 24.21 13.21
N HIS A 77 24.27 24.59 12.54
CA HIS A 77 24.33 25.82 11.76
C HIS A 77 23.52 25.75 10.45
N ASP A 78 23.22 24.55 9.93
CA ASP A 78 22.43 24.32 8.72
C ASP A 78 20.91 24.39 8.98
N LEU A 79 20.48 24.33 10.24
CA LEU A 79 19.07 24.38 10.64
C LEU A 79 18.55 25.78 11.02
N GLU A 80 19.41 26.80 11.07
CA GLU A 80 19.03 28.17 11.45
C GLU A 80 18.90 29.14 10.24
N HIS A 81 18.37 28.68 9.11
CA HIS A 81 17.92 29.53 7.99
C HIS A 81 16.45 29.28 7.64
#